data_AF-A0A543E9S1-F1
#
_entry.id   AF-A0A543E9S1-F1
#
_cell.length_a   1.000
_cell.length_b   1.000
_cell.length_c   1.000
_cell.angle_alpha   90.00
_cell.angle_beta   90.00
_cell.angle_gamma   90.00
#
_symmetry.space_group_name_H-M   'P 1'
#
loop_
_entity.id
_entity.type
_entity.pdbx_description
1 polymer ?
#
loop_
_entity_poly.entity_id
_entity_poly.type
_entity_poly.pdbx_seq_one_letter_code
_entity_poly.pdbx_strand_id
1 'polypeptide(L)'
;MKEQSTEEPFKIIDENEHILIASAEKDGVYIELEYNLEECKTYGIDSVNVKRWIHPSNDPYAANNLKNELNKHLREKYLDKFK
;
A
#
# COMPACT_ATOMS: atom_id res chain seq x y z
N MET A 1 7.90 8.24 -29.73
CA MET A 1 8.76 7.42 -28.86
C MET A 1 7.96 7.07 -27.62
N LYS A 2 8.15 5.83 -27.15
CA LYS A 2 7.19 4.99 -26.43
C LYS A 2 6.55 5.67 -25.22
N GLU A 3 5.25 5.43 -25.12
CA GLU A 3 4.37 5.71 -23.98
C GLU A 3 5.13 5.53 -22.67
N GLN A 4 5.23 6.63 -21.91
CA GLN A 4 5.48 6.54 -20.47
C GLN A 4 4.27 5.83 -19.89
N SER A 5 4.31 4.50 -19.85
CA SER A 5 3.48 3.75 -18.92
C SER A 5 3.86 4.28 -17.54
N THR A 6 3.07 5.21 -17.03
CA THR A 6 2.98 5.51 -15.61
C THR A 6 2.53 4.22 -14.95
N GLU A 7 3.49 3.32 -14.68
CA GLU A 7 3.29 2.23 -13.73
C GLU A 7 2.88 2.91 -12.44
N GLU A 8 1.60 2.77 -12.07
CA GLU A 8 1.11 3.28 -10.80
C GLU A 8 2.03 2.73 -9.70
N PRO A 9 2.55 3.57 -8.78
CA PRO A 9 3.44 3.12 -7.74
C PRO A 9 2.74 2.22 -6.72
N PHE A 10 1.44 1.94 -6.90
CA PHE A 10 0.60 1.13 -6.05
C PHE A 10 -0.01 0.00 -6.88
N LYS A 11 0.02 -1.22 -6.35
CA LYS A 11 -0.52 -2.39 -7.00
C LYS A 11 -1.20 -3.29 -5.98
N ILE A 12 -2.43 -3.70 -6.26
CA ILE A 12 -3.10 -4.76 -5.49
C ILE A 12 -2.52 -6.10 -5.94
N ILE A 13 -1.97 -6.85 -5.00
CA ILE A 13 -1.39 -8.18 -5.24
C ILE A 13 -2.46 -9.25 -5.06
N ASP A 14 -3.25 -9.11 -4.01
CA ASP A 14 -4.29 -10.06 -3.64
C ASP A 14 -5.46 -9.31 -3.02
N GLU A 15 -6.67 -9.74 -3.32
CA GLU A 15 -7.88 -9.13 -2.79
C GLU A 15 -8.95 -10.19 -2.60
N ASN A 16 -9.43 -10.29 -1.37
CA ASN A 16 -10.48 -11.20 -0.96
C ASN A 16 -11.47 -10.48 -0.03
N GLU A 17 -12.50 -11.19 0.43
CA GLU A 17 -13.57 -10.62 1.27
C GLU A 17 -13.05 -10.05 2.60
N HIS A 18 -11.99 -10.65 3.16
CA HIS A 18 -11.44 -10.27 4.46
C HIS A 18 -10.10 -9.53 4.39
N ILE A 19 -9.31 -9.78 3.34
CA ILE A 19 -7.93 -9.32 3.25
C ILE A 19 -7.68 -8.64 1.90
N LEU A 20 -7.00 -7.51 1.92
CA LEU A 20 -6.46 -6.83 0.75
C LEU A 20 -4.95 -6.72 0.91
N ILE A 21 -4.17 -7.23 -0.03
CA ILE A 21 -2.71 -7.10 -0.05
C ILE A 21 -2.35 -6.13 -1.15
N ALA A 22 -1.67 -5.05 -0.78
CA ALA A 22 -1.17 -4.07 -1.72
C ALA A 22 0.33 -3.87 -1.56
N SER A 23 1.01 -3.74 -2.69
CA SER A 23 2.39 -3.31 -2.74
C SER A 23 2.49 -1.87 -3.22
N ALA A 24 3.52 -1.18 -2.76
CA ALA A 24 3.96 0.06 -3.33
C ALA A 24 5.47 0.04 -3.62
N GLU A 25 5.88 0.61 -4.75
CA GLU A 25 7.27 0.76 -5.11
C GLU A 25 7.55 2.20 -5.57
N LYS A 26 8.58 2.82 -4.99
CA LYS A 26 9.01 4.18 -5.35
C LYS A 26 10.48 4.38 -4.99
N ASP A 27 11.26 4.91 -5.92
CA ASP A 27 12.69 5.21 -5.74
C ASP A 27 13.49 4.02 -5.15
N GLY A 28 13.17 2.79 -5.59
CA GLY A 28 13.79 1.54 -5.12
C GLY A 28 13.33 1.06 -3.74
N VAL A 29 12.50 1.84 -3.03
CA VAL A 29 11.82 1.40 -1.82
C VAL A 29 10.58 0.63 -2.22
N TYR A 30 10.46 -0.60 -1.73
CA TYR A 30 9.32 -1.46 -1.95
C TYR A 30 8.70 -1.86 -0.62
N ILE A 31 7.38 -1.74 -0.51
CA ILE A 31 6.61 -2.19 0.64
C ILE A 31 5.46 -3.06 0.17
N GLU A 32 5.11 -4.07 0.95
CA GLU A 32 3.94 -4.93 0.77
C GLU A 32 3.19 -4.94 2.10
N LEU A 33 1.95 -4.46 2.05
CA LEU A 33 1.09 -4.28 3.20
C LEU A 33 -0.15 -5.15 3.03
N GLU A 34 -0.45 -5.91 4.08
CA GLU A 34 -1.67 -6.69 4.23
C GLU A 34 -2.66 -5.91 5.09
N TYR A 35 -3.80 -5.59 4.49
CA TYR A 35 -4.92 -4.88 5.09
C TYR A 35 -6.00 -5.90 5.42
N ASN A 36 -6.19 -6.17 6.71
CA ASN A 36 -7.38 -6.88 7.16
C ASN A 36 -8.55 -5.90 7.10
N LEU A 37 -9.51 -6.12 6.20
CA LEU A 37 -10.61 -5.20 5.96
C LEU A 37 -11.50 -5.04 7.20
N GLU A 38 -11.69 -6.10 8.00
CA GLU A 38 -12.48 -6.04 9.24
C GLU A 38 -11.78 -5.22 10.33
N GLU A 39 -10.48 -5.44 10.52
CA GLU A 39 -9.69 -4.63 11.43
C GLU A 39 -9.53 -3.19 10.94
N CYS A 40 -9.36 -2.97 9.64
CA CYS A 40 -9.25 -1.63 9.06
C CYS A 40 -10.57 -0.85 9.22
N LYS A 41 -11.73 -1.52 9.18
CA LYS A 41 -13.03 -0.91 9.50
C LYS A 41 -13.14 -0.54 10.98
N THR A 42 -12.60 -1.39 11.87
CA THR A 42 -12.73 -1.24 13.33
C THR A 42 -11.71 -0.27 13.93
N TYR A 43 -10.46 -0.35 13.50
CA TYR A 43 -9.30 0.34 14.06
C TYR A 43 -8.65 1.34 13.09
N GLY A 44 -9.09 1.36 11.82
CA GLY A 44 -8.55 2.22 10.77
C GLY A 44 -7.49 1.54 9.88
N ILE A 45 -7.30 2.08 8.68
CA ILE A 45 -6.38 1.59 7.64
C ILE A 45 -4.89 1.58 8.05
N ASP A 46 -4.55 2.14 9.22
CA ASP A 46 -3.22 2.06 9.81
C ASP A 46 -2.94 0.72 10.51
N SER A 47 -3.99 -0.05 10.82
CA SER A 47 -3.89 -1.42 11.37
C SER A 47 -3.57 -2.43 10.27
N VAL A 48 -2.36 -2.31 9.73
CA VAL A 48 -1.86 -3.13 8.62
C VAL A 48 -0.67 -3.96 9.03
N ASN A 49 -0.59 -5.15 8.46
CA ASN A 49 0.55 -6.04 8.64
C ASN A 49 1.55 -5.83 7.50
N VAL A 50 2.80 -5.52 7.83
CA VAL A 50 3.86 -5.42 6.83
C VAL A 50 4.31 -6.84 6.46
N LYS A 51 4.03 -7.28 5.23
CA LYS A 51 4.46 -8.59 4.71
C LYS A 51 5.91 -8.54 4.25
N ARG A 52 6.25 -7.50 3.48
CA ARG A 52 7.57 -7.33 2.89
C ARG A 52 7.94 -5.87 2.90
N TRP A 53 9.18 -5.62 3.30
CA TRP A 53 9.75 -4.27 3.34
C TRP A 53 11.16 -4.35 2.80
N ILE A 54 11.38 -3.72 1.65
CA ILE A 54 12.68 -3.56 1.01
C ILE A 54 12.99 -2.07 1.02
N HIS A 55 14.02 -1.70 1.77
CA HIS A 55 14.42 -0.31 1.94
C HIS A 55 15.92 -0.17 1.67
N PRO A 56 16.32 -0.02 0.41
CA PRO A 56 17.71 0.19 0.04
C PRO A 56 18.13 1.66 0.19
N SER A 57 17.20 2.56 0.49
CA SER A 57 17.45 3.99 0.62
C SER A 57 18.02 4.33 2.01
N ASN A 58 18.88 5.35 2.06
CA ASN A 58 19.42 5.88 3.32
C ASN A 58 18.42 6.79 4.06
N ASP A 59 17.26 7.08 3.47
CA ASP A 59 16.25 7.93 4.08
C ASP A 59 15.29 7.12 4.97
N PRO A 60 15.37 7.23 6.31
CA PRO A 60 14.59 6.40 7.23
C PRO A 60 13.07 6.65 7.15
N TYR A 61 12.64 7.71 6.48
CA TYR A 61 11.23 8.09 6.35
C TYR A 61 10.62 7.68 5.01
N ALA A 62 11.42 7.37 3.98
CA ALA A 62 10.91 7.13 2.63
C ALA A 62 9.92 5.96 2.59
N ALA A 63 10.18 4.88 3.32
CA ALA A 63 9.25 3.76 3.40
C ALA A 63 7.99 4.06 4.20
N ASN A 64 8.08 4.87 5.27
CA ASN A 64 6.91 5.29 6.02
C ASN A 64 6.05 6.28 5.22
N ASN A 65 6.68 7.17 4.46
CA ASN A 65 6.02 8.05 3.50
C ASN A 65 5.32 7.21 2.42
N LEU A 66 5.99 6.21 1.85
CA LEU A 66 5.40 5.31 0.86
C LEU A 66 4.21 4.53 1.42
N LYS A 67 4.31 4.05 2.67
CA LYS A 67 3.19 3.42 3.40
C LYS A 67 2.01 4.38 3.51
N ASN A 68 2.24 5.62 3.93
CA ASN A 68 1.19 6.62 4.07
C ASN A 68 0.55 6.98 2.71
N GLU A 69 1.36 7.12 1.66
CA GLU A 69 0.85 7.35 0.30
C GLU A 69 -0.03 6.18 -0.18
N LEU A 70 0.41 4.94 0.06
CA LEU A 70 -0.37 3.74 -0.27
C LEU A 70 -1.68 3.68 0.52
N ASN A 71 -1.63 3.89 1.84
CA ASN A 71 -2.82 3.93 2.69
C ASN A 71 -3.82 4.99 2.22
N LYS A 72 -3.33 6.19 1.86
CA LYS A 72 -4.18 7.26 1.35
C LYS A 72 -4.81 6.87 0.01
N HIS A 73 -4.02 6.32 -0.91
CA HIS A 73 -4.51 5.88 -2.22
C HIS A 73 -5.59 4.79 -2.09
N LEU A 74 -5.36 3.81 -1.22
CA LEU A 74 -6.33 2.74 -0.95
C LEU A 74 -7.61 3.29 -0.34
N ARG A 75 -7.49 4.24 0.59
CA ARG A 75 -8.67 4.89 1.16
C ARG A 75 -9.47 5.68 0.13
N GLU A 76 -8.81 6.31 -0.85
CA GLU A 76 -9.49 7.10 -1.90
C GLU A 76 -10.12 6.20 -2.97
N LYS A 77 -9.43 5.15 -3.44
CA LYS A 77 -9.93 4.27 -4.50
C LYS A 77 -10.79 3.10 -4.01
N TYR A 78 -10.53 2.59 -2.82
CA TYR A 78 -11.19 1.42 -2.24
C TYR A 78 -11.99 1.79 -0.98
N LEU A 79 -12.46 3.04 -0.89
CA LEU A 79 -13.21 3.55 0.25
C LEU A 79 -14.38 2.63 0.64
N ASP A 80 -15.11 2.11 -0.34
CA ASP A 80 -16.23 1.17 -0.14
C ASP A 80 -15.82 -0.13 0.57
N LYS A 81 -14.55 -0.55 0.46
CA LYS A 81 -14.05 -1.75 1.14
C LYS A 81 -13.67 -1.49 2.60
N PHE A 82 -13.35 -0.25 2.95
CA PHE A 82 -12.94 0.15 4.29
C PHE A 82 -14.06 0.83 5.11
N LYS A 83 -15.28 0.88 4.58
CA LYS A 83 -16.48 1.46 5.21
C LYS A 83 -17.45 0.38 5.69
#